data_AF-A0A3D0WC49-F1
#
_entry.id   AF-A0A3D0WC49-F1
#
_cell.length_a   1.000
_cell.length_b   1.000
_cell.length_c   1.000
_cell.angle_alpha   90.00
_cell.angle_beta   90.00
_cell.angle_gamma   90.00
#
_symmetry.space_group_name_H-M   'P 1'
#
loop_
_entity.id
_entity.type
_entity.pdbx_description
1 polymer ?
#
loop_
_entity_poly.entity_id
_entity_poly.type
_entity_poly.pdbx_seq_one_letter_code
_entity_poly.pdbx_strand_id
1 'polypeptide(L)'
;WCREAPGERFIQLGEFGVSDPAVAGQEQCAIELPNMMQLLNTSRDVVRGWTAWVGGSRVAPTDHFFLGPQNTLNPVDTPQAKALLPWFDIGGDGS
;
A
#
# COMPACT_ATOMS: atom_id res chain seq x y z
N TRP A 1 8.05 7.50 -17.85
CA TRP A 1 6.66 7.02 -17.99
C TRP A 1 5.58 8.12 -17.93
N CYS A 2 5.38 8.88 -16.83
CA CYS A 2 4.34 9.96 -16.80
C CYS A 2 4.52 11.06 -17.86
N ARG A 3 5.74 11.24 -18.40
CA ARG A 3 6.06 12.21 -19.47
C ARG A 3 6.08 11.59 -20.88
N GLU A 4 5.89 10.27 -21.00
CA GLU A 4 6.11 9.52 -22.25
C GLU A 4 4.83 9.29 -23.07
N ALA A 5 3.65 9.60 -22.53
CA ALA A 5 2.36 9.44 -23.22
C ALA A 5 1.58 10.78 -23.30
N PRO A 6 1.99 11.71 -24.19
CA PRO A 6 1.25 12.95 -24.38
C PRO A 6 -0.17 12.68 -24.91
N GLY A 7 -1.18 13.04 -24.12
CA GLY A 7 -2.60 12.88 -24.45
C GLY A 7 -3.32 11.80 -23.66
N GLU A 8 -2.59 10.86 -23.04
CA GLU A 8 -3.18 9.86 -22.17
C GLU A 8 -3.26 10.39 -20.73
N ARG A 9 -4.43 10.26 -20.09
CA ARG A 9 -4.64 10.70 -18.70
C ARG A 9 -4.55 9.50 -17.78
N PHE A 10 -3.47 9.46 -17.00
CA PHE A 10 -3.27 8.44 -15.98
C PHE A 10 -3.27 9.05 -14.59
N ILE A 11 -3.58 8.20 -13.61
CA ILE A 11 -3.53 8.52 -12.20
C ILE A 11 -2.48 7.62 -11.56
N GLN A 12 -1.68 8.22 -10.68
CA GLN A 12 -0.89 7.52 -9.68
C GLN A 12 -1.51 7.85 -8.33
N LEU A 13 -1.87 6.83 -7.54
CA LEU A 13 -2.26 7.05 -6.16
C LEU A 13 -0.99 7.30 -5.34
N GLY A 14 -0.63 8.57 -5.19
CA GLY A 14 0.65 8.97 -4.62
C GLY A 14 0.83 8.58 -3.15
N GLU A 15 -0.25 8.51 -2.38
CA GLU A 15 -0.25 8.12 -0.97
C GLU A 15 -1.58 7.45 -0.62
N PHE A 16 -1.50 6.36 0.15
CA PHE A 16 -2.61 5.84 0.96
C PHE A 16 -2.03 5.13 2.19
N GLY A 17 -2.84 4.93 3.21
CA GLY A 17 -2.45 4.20 4.42
C GLY A 17 -3.43 3.09 4.74
N VAL A 18 -2.92 2.04 5.38
CA VAL A 18 -3.74 1.03 6.07
C VAL A 18 -3.23 0.95 7.50
N SER A 19 -4.14 0.83 8.46
CA SER A 19 -3.80 0.65 9.87
C SER A 19 -3.99 -0.80 10.31
N ASP A 20 -3.56 -1.12 11.53
CA ASP A 20 -3.67 -2.49 12.07
C ASP A 20 -5.13 -2.84 12.40
N PRO A 21 -5.75 -3.80 11.69
CA PRO A 21 -7.14 -4.17 11.95
C PRO A 21 -7.34 -4.89 13.29
N ALA A 22 -6.28 -5.30 13.98
CA ALA A 22 -6.36 -5.84 15.33
C ALA A 22 -6.53 -4.76 16.41
N VAL A 23 -6.37 -3.47 16.07
CA VAL A 23 -6.57 -2.35 16.99
C VAL A 23 -8.05 -1.94 16.99
N ALA A 24 -8.61 -1.78 18.19
CA ALA A 24 -10.00 -1.36 18.36
C ALA A 24 -10.29 -0.04 17.61
N GLY A 25 -11.35 -0.04 16.80
CA GLY A 25 -11.74 1.08 15.95
C GLY A 25 -11.06 1.13 14.57
N GLN A 26 -10.23 0.15 14.23
CA GLN A 26 -9.54 0.06 12.93
C GLN A 26 -9.90 -1.21 12.14
N GLU A 27 -10.88 -1.98 12.60
CA GLU A 27 -11.26 -3.30 12.06
C GLU A 27 -11.64 -3.22 10.58
N GLN A 28 -12.21 -2.10 10.15
CA GLN A 28 -12.59 -1.85 8.76
C GLN A 28 -11.39 -1.83 7.80
N CYS A 29 -10.16 -1.64 8.29
CA CYS A 29 -8.96 -1.70 7.45
C CYS A 29 -8.80 -3.08 6.79
N ALA A 30 -9.23 -4.17 7.44
CA ALA A 30 -9.20 -5.50 6.84
C ALA A 30 -10.24 -5.72 5.73
N ILE A 31 -11.29 -4.88 5.69
CA ILE A 31 -12.38 -4.96 4.70
C ILE A 31 -12.10 -4.00 3.53
N GLU A 32 -11.74 -2.76 3.83
CA GLU A 32 -11.60 -1.70 2.83
C GLU A 32 -10.31 -1.82 2.02
N LEU A 33 -9.22 -2.33 2.62
CA LEU A 33 -7.97 -2.51 1.88
C LEU A 33 -8.15 -3.46 0.69
N PRO A 34 -8.64 -4.71 0.83
CA PRO A 34 -8.89 -5.59 -0.32
C PRO A 34 -9.78 -4.96 -1.39
N ASN A 35 -10.85 -4.25 -1.00
CA ASN A 35 -11.76 -3.59 -1.94
C ASN A 35 -11.04 -2.50 -2.75
N MET A 36 -10.27 -1.65 -2.08
CA MET A 36 -9.47 -0.61 -2.74
C MET A 36 -8.42 -1.24 -3.66
N MET A 37 -7.71 -2.27 -3.19
CA MET A 37 -6.68 -2.95 -3.98
C MET A 37 -7.27 -3.62 -5.23
N GLN A 38 -8.44 -4.24 -5.10
CA GLN A 38 -9.17 -4.80 -6.25
C GLN A 38 -9.58 -3.70 -7.24
N LEU A 39 -10.12 -2.58 -6.76
CA LEU A 39 -10.48 -1.45 -7.61
C LEU A 39 -9.25 -0.95 -8.39
N LEU A 40 -8.14 -0.68 -7.71
CA LEU A 40 -6.88 -0.22 -8.34
C LEU A 40 -6.35 -1.24 -9.38
N ASN A 41 -6.53 -2.54 -9.13
CA ASN A 41 -6.13 -3.59 -10.05
C ASN A 41 -7.07 -3.74 -11.26
N THR A 42 -8.36 -3.45 -11.10
CA THR A 42 -9.32 -3.46 -12.23
C THR A 42 -9.28 -2.18 -13.05
N SER A 43 -8.83 -1.07 -12.46
CA SER A 43 -8.74 0.24 -13.11
C SER A 43 -7.36 0.52 -13.71
N ARG A 44 -6.63 -0.51 -14.16
CA ARG A 44 -5.24 -0.38 -14.68
C ARG A 44 -5.15 0.36 -16.02
N ASP A 45 -6.29 0.55 -16.68
CA ASP A 45 -6.46 1.41 -17.84
C ASP A 45 -6.23 2.90 -17.50
N VAL A 46 -6.52 3.32 -16.27
CA VAL A 46 -6.33 4.71 -15.81
C VAL A 46 -5.32 4.82 -14.66
N VAL A 47 -5.27 3.85 -13.76
CA VAL A 47 -4.41 3.85 -12.56
C VAL A 47 -3.15 3.03 -12.80
N ARG A 48 -2.01 3.72 -12.86
CA ARG A 48 -0.72 3.10 -13.22
C ARG A 48 0.03 2.54 -12.02
N GLY A 49 -0.32 2.97 -10.82
CA GLY A 49 0.25 2.46 -9.59
C GLY A 49 -0.20 3.22 -8.37
N TRP A 50 0.36 2.81 -7.25
CA TRP A 50 0.10 3.37 -5.94
C TRP A 50 1.37 3.34 -5.10
N THR A 51 1.40 4.16 -4.06
CA THR A 51 2.47 4.15 -3.05
C THR A 51 1.82 4.16 -1.67
N ALA A 52 2.15 3.17 -0.85
CA ALA A 52 1.71 3.14 0.54
C ALA A 52 2.56 4.06 1.42
N TRP A 53 1.90 4.80 2.30
CA TRP A 53 2.45 5.70 3.30
C TRP A 53 2.36 5.00 4.68
N VAL A 54 3.36 5.02 5.57
CA VAL A 54 4.69 5.63 5.47
C VAL A 54 5.80 4.74 6.01
N GLY A 55 6.94 4.76 5.35
CA GLY A 55 8.21 4.30 5.90
C GLY A 55 9.16 5.47 6.17
N GLY A 56 10.21 5.24 6.95
CA GLY A 56 11.29 6.20 7.12
C GLY A 56 11.78 6.30 8.56
N SER A 57 13.06 6.62 8.71
CA SER A 57 13.76 6.62 10.01
C SER A 57 13.29 7.69 11.00
N ARG A 58 12.47 8.64 10.55
CA ARG A 58 11.93 9.74 11.36
C ARG A 58 10.47 9.54 11.76
N VAL A 59 9.82 8.50 11.25
CA VAL A 59 8.45 8.18 11.63
C VAL A 59 8.50 7.35 12.92
N ALA A 60 7.65 7.71 13.89
CA ALA A 60 7.55 6.95 15.11
C ALA A 60 7.06 5.52 14.80
N PRO A 61 7.67 4.47 15.38
CA PRO A 61 7.18 3.10 15.18
C PRO A 61 5.74 2.85 15.65
N THR A 62 5.19 3.77 16.45
CA THR A 62 3.81 3.76 16.92
C THR A 62 2.83 4.47 15.98
N ASP A 63 3.31 5.01 14.86
CA ASP A 63 2.44 5.60 13.85
C ASP A 63 1.53 4.51 13.25
N HIS A 64 0.26 4.86 13.09
CA HIS A 64 -0.79 3.93 12.69
C HIS A 64 -0.60 3.43 11.25
N PHE A 65 0.21 4.12 10.44
CA PHE A 65 0.53 3.76 9.07
C PHE A 65 2.00 3.32 8.89
N PHE A 66 2.74 3.06 9.97
CA PHE A 66 4.16 2.75 9.86
C PHE A 66 4.40 1.43 9.12
N LEU A 67 5.16 1.50 8.03
CA LEU A 67 5.53 0.37 7.16
C LEU A 67 6.98 -0.09 7.39
N GLY A 68 7.76 0.65 8.16
CA GLY A 68 9.15 0.30 8.46
C GLY A 68 9.25 -0.88 9.42
N PRO A 69 10.42 -1.55 9.50
CA PRO A 69 10.63 -2.59 10.49
C PRO A 69 10.56 -1.98 11.90
N GLN A 70 9.83 -2.61 12.82
CA GLN A 70 9.74 -2.15 14.22
C GLN A 70 11.10 -2.20 14.94
N ASN A 71 12.05 -2.99 14.42
CA ASN A 71 13.41 -3.13 14.93
C ASN A 71 14.39 -3.31 13.76
N THR A 72 15.45 -2.49 13.69
CA THR A 72 16.46 -2.57 12.62
C THR A 72 17.47 -3.71 12.79
N LEU A 73 17.61 -4.25 14.01
CA LEU A 73 18.49 -5.38 14.32
C LEU A 73 17.80 -6.74 14.14
N ASN A 74 16.47 -6.75 14.20
CA ASN A 74 15.64 -7.93 13.90
C ASN A 74 14.36 -7.45 13.19
N PRO A 75 14.40 -7.25 11.87
CA PRO A 75 13.30 -6.66 11.13
C PRO A 75 12.09 -7.60 11.16
N VAL A 76 11.02 -7.10 11.79
CA VAL A 76 9.69 -7.72 11.77
C VAL A 76 8.77 -6.76 11.04
N ASP A 77 8.09 -7.27 10.01
CA ASP A 77 7.08 -6.52 9.27
C ASP A 77 5.96 -6.08 10.22
N THR A 78 5.56 -4.82 10.09
CA THR A 78 4.40 -4.30 10.80
C THR A 78 3.12 -4.98 10.31
N PRO A 79 2.05 -5.03 11.10
CA PRO A 79 0.74 -5.50 10.64
C PRO A 79 0.28 -4.85 9.33
N GLN A 80 0.57 -3.54 9.18
CA GLN A 80 0.29 -2.74 8.00
C GLN A 80 1.07 -3.24 6.78
N ALA A 81 2.39 -3.45 6.92
CA ALA A 81 3.21 -4.00 5.85
C ALA A 81 2.73 -5.40 5.43
N LYS A 82 2.41 -6.27 6.41
CA LYS A 82 1.87 -7.62 6.13
C LYS A 82 0.55 -7.59 5.38
N ALA A 83 -0.34 -6.65 5.69
CA ALA A 83 -1.61 -6.49 4.98
C ALA A 83 -1.41 -6.11 3.50
N LEU A 84 -0.31 -5.42 3.18
CA LEU A 84 0.02 -4.97 1.83
C LEU A 84 0.82 -5.99 1.01
N LEU A 85 1.58 -6.89 1.65
CA LEU A 85 2.42 -7.89 0.97
C LEU A 85 1.73 -8.68 -0.15
N PRO A 86 0.49 -9.17 0.01
CA PRO A 86 -0.20 -9.91 -1.06
C PRO A 86 -0.45 -9.12 -2.35
N TRP A 87 -0.34 -7.78 -2.28
CA TRP A 87 -0.65 -6.87 -3.38
C TRP A 87 0.58 -6.26 -4.04
N PHE A 88 1.79 -6.50 -3.53
CA PHE A 88 3.03 -6.01 -4.16
C PHE A 88 3.47 -6.87 -5.35
N ASP A 89 3.04 -8.13 -5.41
CA ASP A 89 3.32 -9.02 -6.55
C ASP A 89 2.16 -8.97 -7.56
N ILE A 90 2.13 -7.90 -8.35
CA ILE A 90 1.22 -7.76 -9.51
C ILE A 90 2.00 -8.00 -10.82
N GLY A 91 3.16 -8.68 -10.73
CA GLY A 91 4.11 -8.89 -11.82
C GLY A 91 4.31 -10.33 -12.25
N GLY A 92 3.80 -11.31 -11.49
CA GLY A 92 3.68 -12.69 -11.93
C GLY A 92 2.55 -12.83 -12.95
N ASP A 93 2.93 -12.94 -14.21
CA ASP A 93 2.16 -13.47 -15.34
C ASP A 93 1.29 -14.68 -14.97
N GLY A 94 0.03 -14.41 -14.62
CA GLY A 94 -1.06 -15.40 -14.64
C GLY A 94 -1.51 -15.73 -16.08
N SER A 95 -0.56 -16.09 -16.96
CA SER A 95 -0.83 -16.78 -18.23
C SER A 95 -0.55 -18.27 -18.09
#